data_AF-A0A7V9IIC1-F1
#
_entry.id   AF-A0A7V9IIC1-F1
#
_cell.length_a   1.000
_cell.length_b   1.000
_cell.length_c   1.000
_cell.angle_alpha   90.00
_cell.angle_beta   90.00
_cell.angle_gamma   90.00
#
_symmetry.space_group_name_H-M   'P 1'
#
loop_
_entity.id
_entity.type
_entity.pdbx_description
1 polymer ?
#
loop_
_entity_poly.entity_id
_entity_poly.type
_entity_poly.pdbx_seq_one_letter_code
_entity_poly.pdbx_strand_id
1 'polypeptide(L)'
;PYDNREHYLGFQFDEAGRPLPAVAGVLTALAGWPAWDVALWFVTDNPWLERQRPVDLVVDHGSRVVRTAQADAAARVSGVTDNGSREAGS
;
A
#
# COMPACT_ATOMS: atom_id res chain seq x y z
N PRO A 1 -12.15 14.18 10.84
CA PRO A 1 -11.84 15.59 10.46
C PRO A 1 -11.39 16.39 11.69
N TYR A 2 -10.16 16.87 11.69
CA TYR A 2 -9.69 17.89 12.63
C TYR A 2 -9.91 19.26 11.95
N ASP A 3 -10.47 20.24 12.67
CA ASP A 3 -10.69 21.60 12.15
C ASP A 3 -11.44 21.70 10.79
N ASN A 4 -12.35 20.75 10.52
CA ASN A 4 -13.12 20.68 9.26
C ASN A 4 -12.25 20.59 7.98
N ARG A 5 -11.02 20.09 8.11
CA ARG A 5 -10.09 19.86 6.99
C ARG A 5 -9.72 18.39 6.89
N GLU A 6 -9.51 17.96 5.65
CA GLU A 6 -8.92 16.66 5.37
C GLU A 6 -7.39 16.82 5.36
N HIS A 7 -6.72 16.00 6.16
CA HIS A 7 -5.27 16.02 6.29
C HIS A 7 -4.71 14.75 5.66
N TYR A 8 -3.70 14.93 4.82
CA TYR A 8 -2.97 13.86 4.18
C TYR A 8 -1.58 13.76 4.78
N LEU A 9 -1.03 12.54 4.83
CA LEU A 9 0.34 12.33 5.26
C LEU A 9 1.30 12.92 4.21
N GLY A 10 2.27 13.71 4.67
CA GLY A 10 3.13 14.53 3.80
C GLY A 10 4.04 13.74 2.86
N PHE A 11 4.36 12.48 3.19
CA PHE A 11 5.23 11.62 2.38
C PHE A 11 4.71 11.38 0.96
N GLN A 12 3.44 11.72 0.69
CA GLN A 12 2.80 11.53 -0.61
C GLN A 12 3.24 12.55 -1.65
N PHE A 13 3.96 13.60 -1.23
CA PHE A 13 4.30 14.75 -2.06
C PHE A 13 5.81 14.94 -2.14
N ASP A 14 6.29 15.45 -3.28
CA ASP A 14 7.65 15.96 -3.44
C ASP A 14 7.83 17.32 -2.75
N GLU A 15 9.04 17.86 -2.79
CA GLU A 15 9.36 19.17 -2.19
C GLU A 15 8.55 20.34 -2.78
N ALA A 16 8.04 20.19 -4.01
CA ALA A 16 7.16 21.17 -4.66
C ALA A 16 5.67 20.93 -4.34
N GLY A 17 5.36 19.97 -3.47
CA GLY A 17 3.98 19.61 -3.10
C GLY A 17 3.24 18.79 -4.16
N ARG A 18 3.94 18.22 -5.15
CA ARG A 18 3.32 17.40 -6.20
C ARG A 18 3.24 15.94 -5.76
N PRO A 19 2.14 15.23 -6.05
CA PRO A 19 2.03 13.82 -5.71
C PRO A 19 3.16 12.99 -6.33
N LEU A 20 3.76 12.09 -5.54
CA LEU A 20 4.78 11.17 -6.02
C LEU A 20 4.15 10.12 -6.95
N PRO A 21 4.69 9.90 -8.17
CA PRO A 21 4.18 8.87 -9.08
C PRO A 21 4.18 7.46 -8.47
N ALA A 22 5.14 7.16 -7.60
CA ALA A 22 5.21 5.89 -6.89
C ALA A 22 4.00 5.69 -5.95
N VAL A 23 3.52 6.75 -5.29
CA VAL A 23 2.32 6.67 -4.44
C VAL A 23 1.09 6.37 -5.29
N ALA A 24 0.93 7.03 -6.43
CA ALA A 24 -0.15 6.71 -7.37
C ALA A 24 -0.10 5.24 -7.85
N GLY A 25 1.11 4.72 -8.10
CA GLY A 25 1.33 3.31 -8.46
C GLY A 25 0.91 2.34 -7.36
N VAL A 26 1.25 2.64 -6.09
CA VAL A 26 0.81 1.84 -4.94
C VAL A 26 -0.71 1.88 -4.77
N LEU A 27 -1.32 3.06 -4.83
CA LEU A 27 -2.78 3.21 -4.70
C LEU A 27 -3.53 2.44 -5.79
N THR A 28 -2.96 2.39 -7.00
CA THR A 28 -3.51 1.59 -8.11
C THR A 28 -3.35 0.09 -7.85
N ALA A 29 -2.17 -0.35 -7.37
CA ALA A 29 -1.90 -1.75 -7.08
C ALA A 29 -2.78 -2.30 -5.95
N LEU A 30 -3.03 -1.50 -4.91
CA LEU A 30 -3.85 -1.85 -3.76
C LEU A 30 -5.32 -1.43 -3.93
N ALA A 31 -5.76 -1.18 -5.16
CA ALA A 31 -7.15 -0.79 -5.42
C ALA A 31 -8.12 -1.82 -4.82
N GLY A 32 -9.10 -1.33 -4.05
CA GLY A 32 -10.08 -2.16 -3.34
C GLY A 32 -9.69 -2.55 -1.92
N TRP A 33 -8.47 -2.24 -1.46
CA TRP A 33 -8.11 -2.38 -0.05
C TRP A 33 -8.79 -1.29 0.80
N PRO A 34 -9.19 -1.59 2.05
CA PRO A 34 -9.65 -0.56 2.98
C PRO A 34 -8.63 0.56 3.14
N ALA A 35 -9.09 1.81 3.19
CA ALA A 35 -8.19 2.97 3.26
C ALA A 35 -7.20 2.91 4.44
N TRP A 36 -7.65 2.40 5.59
CA TRP A 36 -6.79 2.20 6.76
C TRP A 36 -5.76 1.08 6.58
N ASP A 37 -6.09 0.02 5.82
CA ASP A 37 -5.11 -1.03 5.48
C ASP A 37 -4.00 -0.44 4.58
N VAL A 38 -4.38 0.41 3.61
CA VAL A 38 -3.41 1.09 2.73
C VAL A 38 -2.52 2.05 3.54
N ALA A 39 -3.11 2.82 4.45
CA ALA A 39 -2.34 3.71 5.33
C ALA A 39 -1.36 2.91 6.20
N LEU A 40 -1.81 1.80 6.80
CA LEU A 40 -0.99 0.92 7.62
C LEU A 40 0.15 0.28 6.81
N TRP A 41 -0.12 -0.14 5.57
CA TRP A 41 0.85 -0.73 4.65
C TRP A 41 2.06 0.20 4.44
N PHE A 42 1.83 1.50 4.28
CA PHE A 42 2.93 2.46 4.10
C PHE A 42 3.84 2.62 5.31
N VAL A 43 3.32 2.46 6.53
CA VAL A 43 4.03 2.80 7.77
C VAL A 43 4.50 1.59 8.58
N THR A 44 4.26 0.37 8.08
CA THR A 44 4.68 -0.87 8.72
C THR A 44 5.88 -1.47 7.99
N ASP A 45 6.76 -2.15 8.72
CA ASP A 45 7.84 -2.96 8.15
C ASP A 45 7.28 -3.93 7.11
N ASN A 46 7.77 -3.88 5.87
CA ASN A 46 7.38 -4.82 4.85
C ASN A 46 8.46 -5.93 4.69
N PRO A 47 8.12 -7.22 4.84
CA PRO A 47 9.09 -8.32 4.74
C PRO A 47 9.83 -8.38 3.40
N TRP A 48 9.21 -7.93 2.31
CA TRP A 48 9.85 -7.90 0.98
C TRP A 48 10.70 -6.65 0.73
N LEU A 49 10.65 -5.69 1.66
CA LEU A 49 11.50 -4.50 1.67
C LEU A 49 12.60 -4.59 2.73
N GLU A 50 13.08 -5.80 3.04
CA GLU A 50 14.11 -6.03 4.08
C GLU A 50 13.68 -5.45 5.43
N ARG A 51 12.38 -5.54 5.74
CA ARG A 51 11.75 -4.97 6.93
C ARG A 51 11.80 -3.44 7.03
N GLN A 52 12.09 -2.73 5.94
CA GLN A 52 11.93 -1.28 5.90
C GLN A 52 10.46 -0.91 5.65
N ARG A 53 10.07 0.28 6.11
CA ARG A 53 8.72 0.80 5.86
C ARG A 53 8.65 1.39 4.44
N PRO A 54 7.59 1.15 3.67
CA PRO A 54 7.45 1.73 2.34
C PRO A 54 7.58 3.26 2.29
N VAL A 55 7.11 3.96 3.33
CA VAL A 55 7.21 5.42 3.44
C VAL A 55 8.66 5.92 3.43
N ASP A 56 9.60 5.16 3.98
CA ASP A 56 11.02 5.54 4.01
C ASP A 56 11.72 5.31 2.65
N LEU A 57 11.06 4.58 1.73
CA LEU A 57 11.63 4.14 0.47
C LEU A 57 10.94 4.77 -0.75
N VAL A 58 9.78 5.40 -0.59
CA VAL A 58 8.93 5.81 -1.72
C VAL A 58 9.57 6.87 -2.61
N VAL A 59 10.45 7.70 -2.06
CA VAL A 59 11.18 8.75 -2.78
C VAL A 59 12.34 8.15 -3.58
N ASP A 60 13.27 7.47 -2.91
CA ASP A 60 14.52 6.99 -3.53
C ASP A 60 14.36 5.65 -4.26
N HIS A 61 13.36 4.86 -3.89
CA HIS A 61 13.16 3.49 -4.34
C HIS A 61 11.71 3.21 -4.76
N GLY A 62 11.01 4.22 -5.31
CA GLY A 62 9.59 4.14 -5.67
C GLY A 62 9.20 2.92 -6.51
N SER A 63 9.97 2.56 -7.54
CA SER A 63 9.69 1.36 -8.36
C SER A 63 9.73 0.06 -7.57
N ARG A 64 10.60 -0.03 -6.54
CA ARG A 64 10.66 -1.19 -5.65
C ARG A 64 9.39 -1.25 -4.78
N VAL A 65 8.98 -0.11 -4.23
CA VAL A 65 7.77 0.03 -3.42
C VAL A 65 6.51 -0.36 -4.21
N VAL A 66 6.37 0.11 -5.46
CA VAL A 66 5.22 -0.25 -6.32
C VAL A 66 5.16 -1.75 -6.60
N ARG A 67 6.30 -2.40 -6.90
CA ARG A 67 6.33 -3.85 -7.12
C ARG A 67 5.93 -4.65 -5.88
N THR A 68 6.35 -4.20 -4.70
CA THR A 68 5.93 -4.82 -3.44
C THR A 68 4.42 -4.72 -3.26
N ALA A 69 3.81 -3.56 -3.51
CA ALA A 69 2.36 -3.39 -3.44
C ALA A 69 1.61 -4.33 -4.39
N GLN A 70 2.10 -4.48 -5.63
CA GLN A 70 1.52 -5.41 -6.62
C GLN A 70 1.57 -6.86 -6.14
N ALA A 71 2.70 -7.27 -5.56
CA ALA A 71 2.83 -8.64 -5.07
C ALA A 71 1.98 -8.88 -3.80
N ASP A 72 1.78 -7.88 -2.93
CA ASP A 72 0.96 -8.01 -1.72
C ASP A 72 -0.52 -8.11 -2.12
N ALA A 73 -0.94 -7.33 -3.11
CA ALA A 73 -2.27 -7.45 -3.71
C ALA A 73 -2.49 -8.85 -4.30
N ALA A 74 -1.52 -9.39 -5.04
CA ALA A 74 -1.61 -10.74 -5.61
C ALA A 74 -1.71 -11.82 -4.52
N ALA A 75 -0.90 -11.74 -3.45
CA ALA A 75 -0.93 -12.68 -2.34
C ALA A 75 -2.28 -12.68 -1.60
N ARG A 76 -2.88 -11.50 -1.40
CA ARG A 76 -4.20 -11.36 -0.78
C ARG A 76 -5.32 -12.00 -1.62
N VAL A 77 -5.25 -11.88 -2.95
CA VAL A 77 -6.18 -12.55 -3.88
C VAL A 77 -6.05 -14.07 -3.77
N SER A 78 -4.82 -14.61 -3.78
CA SER A 78 -4.59 -16.05 -3.64
C SER A 78 -5.08 -16.61 -2.30
N GLY A 79 -4.91 -15.87 -1.21
CA GLY A 79 -5.42 -16.25 0.11
C GLY A 79 -6.96 -16.26 0.20
N VAL A 80 -7.64 -15.34 -0.49
CA VAL A 80 -9.11 -15.35 -0.60
C VAL A 80 -9.60 -16.55 -1.41
N THR A 81 -8.93 -16.90 -2.51
CA THR A 81 -9.33 -18.03 -3.36
C THR A 81 -9.13 -19.39 -2.69
N ASP A 82 -8.14 -19.54 -1.80
CA ASP A 82 -7.90 -20.80 -1.08
C ASP A 82 -8.87 -21.02 0.10
N ASN A 83 -9.48 -19.96 0.64
CA ASN A 83 -10.46 -20.07 1.72
C ASN A 83 -11.88 -20.39 1.22
N GLY A 84 -12.26 -19.92 0.03
CA GLY A 84 -13.57 -20.19 -0.58
C GLY A 84 -13.80 -21.66 -0.98
N SER A 85 -12.74 -22.45 -1.14
CA SER A 85 -12.85 -23.89 -1.46
C SER A 85 -13.08 -24.78 -0.23
N ARG A 86 -12.91 -24.26 1.00
CA ARG A 86 -13.08 -25.05 2.24
C ARG A 86 -14.51 -25.04 2.79
N GLU A 87 -15.36 -24.09 2.41
CA GLU A 87 -16.74 -23.98 2.92
C GLU A 87 -17.81 -24.62 2.02
N ALA A 88 -17.48 -24.98 0.78
CA ALA A 88 -18.42 -25.61 -0.16
C ALA A 88 -18.48 -27.15 -0.07
N GLY A 89 -17.78 -27.74 0.89
CA GLY A 89 -17.74 -29.18 1.10
C GLY A 89 -17.92 -29.53 2.56
N SER A 90 -19.16 -29.41 3.06
CA SER A 90 -19.56 -30.00 4.33
C SER A 90 -21.04 -30.38 4.34
#